data_AF-A0ABD3XSH5-F1
#
_entry.id   AF-A0ABD3XSH5-F1
#
_cell.length_a   1.000
_cell.length_b   1.000
_cell.length_c   1.000
_cell.angle_alpha   90.00
_cell.angle_beta   90.00
_cell.angle_gamma   90.00
#
_symmetry.space_group_name_H-M   'P 1'
#
loop_
_entity.id
_entity.type
_entity.pdbx_description
1 polymer ?
#
loop_
_entity_poly.entity_id
_entity_poly.type
_entity_poly.pdbx_seq_one_letter_code
_entity_poly.pdbx_strand_id
1 'polypeptide(L)'
;EEDYYLAPCMLRQATPKGVIYPKSDPENEATSVLCFVCKGKFLPTPIFHRLVGACLTRWPIAKKRSENQIYCGCCVFCLDHHHRLTLHFFGHVIFARAFGRGVTDKSQSSKLCTIARNFIFENLHKITKSLGQSLQFEMYMQCPNCDADSTEGLFAVPLLQKHEKVVCDSHDDIHTLVSQHLLRFWFEDGEQTVMGGIEKGKESSVSEQGEGVSVDRESSSSIKNG
;
A
#
# COMPACT_ATOMS: atom_id res chain seq x y z
N GLU A 1 -28.41 14.36 -4.47
CA GLU A 1 -27.44 13.85 -3.49
C GLU A 1 -26.92 15.06 -2.74
N GLU A 2 -26.76 14.98 -1.42
CA GLU A 2 -26.16 16.09 -0.66
C GLU A 2 -24.65 16.07 -0.86
N ASP A 3 -24.07 17.20 -1.25
CA ASP A 3 -22.62 17.37 -1.35
C ASP A 3 -22.04 17.48 0.06
N TYR A 4 -21.18 16.53 0.44
CA TYR A 4 -20.49 16.55 1.73
C TYR A 4 -18.98 16.43 1.54
N TYR A 5 -18.25 17.14 2.39
CA TYR A 5 -16.79 17.03 2.48
C TYR A 5 -16.42 16.11 3.63
N LEU A 6 -15.44 15.23 3.39
CA LEU A 6 -14.87 14.38 4.44
C LEU A 6 -13.55 14.98 4.92
N ALA A 7 -13.46 15.23 6.23
CA ALA A 7 -12.22 15.60 6.89
C ALA A 7 -11.75 14.42 7.78
N PRO A 8 -10.84 13.55 7.31
CA PRO A 8 -10.48 12.30 7.99
C PRO A 8 -10.07 12.47 9.46
N CYS A 9 -9.38 13.58 9.79
CA CYS A 9 -8.94 13.89 11.14
C CYS A 9 -10.07 14.25 12.12
N MET A 10 -11.23 14.68 11.60
CA MET A 10 -12.39 15.09 12.40
C MET A 10 -13.45 13.99 12.53
N LEU A 11 -13.19 12.82 11.95
CA LEU A 11 -14.11 11.69 12.02
C LEU A 11 -14.09 11.08 13.43
N ARG A 12 -15.20 10.45 13.80
CA ARG A 12 -15.27 9.63 15.03
C ARG A 12 -14.21 8.53 15.00
N GLN A 13 -13.63 8.21 16.14
CA GLN A 13 -12.76 7.04 16.27
C GLN A 13 -13.60 5.77 16.06
N ALA A 14 -13.03 4.78 15.38
CA ALA A 14 -13.65 3.46 15.29
C ALA A 14 -13.53 2.76 16.64
N THR A 15 -14.55 1.98 17.03
CA THR A 15 -14.33 0.93 18.01
C THR A 15 -13.67 -0.26 17.29
N PRO A 16 -12.43 -0.66 17.65
CA PRO A 16 -11.61 -1.55 16.83
C PRO A 16 -12.28 -2.90 16.53
N LYS A 17 -12.96 -3.46 17.54
CA LYS A 17 -13.51 -4.82 17.52
C LYS A 17 -14.72 -5.04 16.60
N GLY A 18 -15.40 -3.98 16.15
CA GLY A 18 -16.68 -4.10 15.40
C GLY A 18 -16.65 -3.63 13.94
N VAL A 19 -15.60 -2.89 13.57
CA VAL A 19 -15.46 -2.21 12.27
C VAL A 19 -14.29 -2.77 11.47
N ILE A 20 -13.15 -3.01 12.14
CA ILE A 20 -11.89 -3.37 11.49
C ILE A 20 -11.87 -4.85 11.12
N TYR A 21 -12.49 -5.66 11.98
CA TYR A 21 -12.53 -7.11 11.87
C TYR A 21 -13.94 -7.57 12.26
N PRO A 22 -14.87 -7.77 11.32
CA PRO A 22 -16.01 -8.60 11.65
C PRO A 22 -15.42 -9.94 12.12
N LYS A 23 -15.61 -10.28 13.40
CA LYS A 23 -15.26 -11.60 13.96
C LYS A 23 -15.64 -12.62 12.90
N SER A 24 -14.65 -13.40 12.46
CA SER A 24 -14.75 -14.56 11.56
C SER A 24 -16.20 -15.06 11.47
N ASP A 25 -16.95 -14.41 10.59
CA ASP A 25 -18.24 -14.93 10.19
C ASP A 25 -17.82 -16.13 9.34
N PRO A 26 -18.25 -17.36 9.63
CA PRO A 26 -17.89 -18.52 8.83
C PRO A 26 -18.21 -18.34 7.34
N GLU A 27 -19.04 -17.35 6.99
CA GLU A 27 -19.37 -16.94 5.62
C GLU A 27 -18.44 -15.89 4.98
N ASN A 28 -17.47 -15.33 5.72
CA ASN A 28 -16.55 -14.29 5.24
C ASN A 28 -15.09 -14.80 5.22
N GLU A 29 -14.57 -15.13 4.03
CA GLU A 29 -13.15 -15.45 3.84
C GLU A 29 -12.32 -14.16 3.94
N ALA A 30 -11.50 -14.04 4.98
CA ALA A 30 -10.64 -12.89 5.21
C ALA A 30 -9.18 -13.23 4.94
N THR A 31 -8.46 -12.32 4.28
CA THR A 31 -7.03 -12.47 4.02
C THR A 31 -6.22 -12.32 5.31
N SER A 32 -4.96 -12.77 5.29
CA SER A 32 -3.94 -12.28 6.20
C SER A 32 -3.81 -10.76 6.10
N VAL A 33 -3.31 -10.13 7.16
CA VAL A 33 -3.16 -8.66 7.20
C VAL A 33 -1.83 -8.29 6.56
N LEU A 34 -1.89 -7.42 5.54
CA LEU A 34 -0.74 -6.79 4.91
C LEU A 34 -0.46 -5.46 5.62
N CYS A 35 0.79 -5.22 5.99
CA CYS A 35 1.21 -4.03 6.71
C CYS A 35 2.21 -3.22 5.88
N PHE A 36 2.01 -1.90 5.84
CA PHE A 36 2.94 -0.95 5.24
C PHE A 36 3.66 -0.20 6.37
N VAL A 37 4.98 -0.40 6.44
CA VAL A 37 5.83 0.15 7.50
C VAL A 37 6.80 1.16 6.90
N CYS A 38 6.93 2.33 7.52
CA CYS A 38 7.92 3.32 7.13
C CYS A 38 9.29 2.96 7.75
N LYS A 39 10.29 2.69 6.91
CA LYS A 39 11.61 2.23 7.37
C LYS A 39 12.30 3.29 8.24
N GLY A 40 12.63 2.91 9.47
CA GLY A 40 13.45 3.71 10.39
C GLY A 40 12.88 5.06 10.78
N LYS A 41 11.57 5.29 10.57
CA LYS A 41 10.92 6.57 10.84
C LYS A 41 9.49 6.38 11.34
N PHE A 42 9.08 7.32 12.18
CA PHE A 42 7.67 7.58 12.47
C PHE A 42 6.92 7.85 11.15
N LEU A 43 5.73 7.26 10.99
CA LEU A 43 4.82 7.54 9.88
C LEU A 43 3.83 8.63 10.30
N PRO A 44 3.91 9.85 9.74
CA PRO A 44 2.94 10.90 10.01
C PRO A 44 1.50 10.52 9.67
N THR A 45 0.58 10.71 10.61
CA THR A 45 -0.87 10.53 10.41
C THR A 45 -1.41 11.25 9.16
N PRO A 46 -0.96 12.47 8.79
CA PRO A 46 -1.39 13.11 7.54
C PRO A 46 -1.11 12.30 6.26
N ILE A 47 -0.09 11.43 6.24
CA ILE A 47 0.16 10.54 5.10
C ILE A 47 -0.97 9.52 4.98
N PHE A 48 -1.39 8.93 6.09
CA PHE A 48 -2.56 8.04 6.09
C PHE A 48 -3.83 8.77 5.64
N HIS A 49 -4.08 10.00 6.12
CA HIS A 49 -5.26 10.77 5.68
C HIS A 49 -5.24 11.08 4.17
N ARG A 50 -4.07 11.40 3.60
CA ARG A 50 -3.92 11.58 2.15
C ARG A 50 -4.10 10.27 1.39
N LEU A 51 -3.64 9.16 1.94
CA LEU A 51 -3.89 7.83 1.36
C LEU A 51 -5.38 7.51 1.33
N VAL A 52 -6.11 7.78 2.41
CA VAL A 52 -7.57 7.65 2.45
C VAL A 52 -8.22 8.48 1.35
N GLY A 53 -7.77 9.74 1.17
CA GLY A 53 -8.22 10.59 0.06
C GLY A 53 -8.00 9.95 -1.32
N ALA A 54 -6.82 9.38 -1.57
CA ALA A 54 -6.53 8.65 -2.80
C ALA A 54 -7.39 7.39 -2.97
N CYS A 55 -7.65 6.64 -1.89
CA CYS A 55 -8.54 5.48 -1.95
C CYS A 55 -9.98 5.88 -2.30
N LEU A 56 -10.46 7.02 -1.80
CA LEU A 56 -11.80 7.54 -2.12
C LEU A 56 -12.00 7.87 -3.61
N THR A 57 -10.93 8.21 -4.33
CA THR A 57 -11.03 8.42 -5.79
C THR A 57 -11.10 7.12 -6.58
N ARG A 58 -10.82 5.98 -5.95
CA ARG A 58 -10.73 4.67 -6.60
C ARG A 58 -11.87 3.73 -6.21
N TRP A 59 -12.24 3.71 -4.94
CA TRP A 59 -13.22 2.79 -4.39
C TRP A 59 -14.26 3.50 -3.54
N PRO A 60 -15.55 3.16 -3.69
CA PRO A 60 -16.59 3.74 -2.83
C PRO A 60 -16.44 3.22 -1.39
N ILE A 61 -16.80 4.07 -0.43
CA ILE A 61 -16.85 3.70 0.99
C ILE A 61 -17.94 2.65 1.20
N ALA A 62 -17.63 1.62 1.98
CA ALA A 62 -18.60 0.61 2.39
C ALA A 62 -19.66 1.22 3.32
N LYS A 63 -20.91 0.78 3.19
CA LYS A 63 -22.00 1.17 4.08
C LYS A 63 -22.45 0.01 4.96
N LYS A 64 -22.74 0.29 6.24
CA LYS A 64 -23.38 -0.64 7.18
C LYS A 64 -24.60 0.06 7.79
N ARG A 65 -25.80 -0.48 7.56
CA ARG A 65 -27.07 0.15 8.00
C ARG A 65 -27.16 1.64 7.61
N SER A 66 -26.81 1.94 6.35
CA SER A 66 -26.74 3.29 5.77
C SER A 66 -25.60 4.19 6.28
N GLU A 67 -24.79 3.75 7.25
CA GLU A 67 -23.64 4.52 7.73
C GLU A 67 -22.37 4.22 6.91
N ASN A 68 -21.70 5.28 6.44
CA ASN A 68 -20.38 5.19 5.84
C ASN A 68 -19.37 4.62 6.85
N GLN A 69 -18.65 3.59 6.45
CA GLN A 69 -17.62 2.92 7.26
C GLN A 69 -16.28 3.64 7.13
N ILE A 70 -16.25 4.91 7.52
CA ILE A 70 -15.06 5.77 7.54
C ILE A 70 -14.94 6.43 8.91
N TYR A 71 -13.75 6.36 9.48
CA TYR A 71 -13.43 6.72 10.87
C TYR A 71 -12.04 7.35 10.93
N CYS A 72 -11.74 8.06 12.02
CA CYS A 72 -10.40 8.55 12.25
C CYS A 72 -9.48 7.34 12.48
N GLY A 73 -8.50 7.16 11.60
CA GLY A 73 -7.58 6.03 11.63
C GLY A 73 -8.09 4.73 10.98
N CYS A 74 -9.34 4.64 10.51
CA CYS A 74 -9.87 3.40 9.92
C CYS A 74 -10.90 3.65 8.81
N CYS A 75 -10.80 2.93 7.70
CA CYS A 75 -11.71 3.05 6.56
C CYS A 75 -12.01 1.67 5.96
N VAL A 76 -13.25 1.47 5.50
CA VAL A 76 -13.63 0.26 4.75
C VAL A 76 -14.15 0.66 3.38
N PHE A 77 -13.55 0.10 2.33
CA PHE A 77 -13.88 0.36 0.92
C PHE A 77 -14.49 -0.87 0.25
N CYS A 78 -15.30 -0.67 -0.78
CA CYS A 78 -15.78 -1.74 -1.66
C CYS A 78 -14.81 -1.93 -2.83
N LEU A 79 -14.09 -3.06 -2.86
CA LEU A 79 -13.24 -3.42 -4.00
C LEU A 79 -14.09 -3.82 -5.21
N ASP A 80 -15.19 -4.55 -4.95
CA ASP A 80 -16.28 -4.84 -5.89
C ASP A 80 -17.59 -5.07 -5.13
N HIS A 81 -18.57 -5.78 -5.73
CA HIS A 81 -19.83 -6.10 -5.06
C HIS A 81 -19.69 -7.04 -3.84
N HIS A 82 -18.69 -7.91 -3.84
CA HIS A 82 -18.50 -8.99 -2.86
C HIS A 82 -17.32 -8.77 -1.91
N HIS A 83 -16.33 -8.00 -2.33
CA HIS A 83 -15.06 -7.81 -1.65
C HIS A 83 -14.96 -6.44 -1.02
N ARG A 84 -14.35 -6.40 0.16
CA ARG A 84 -14.12 -5.20 0.93
C ARG A 84 -12.65 -5.11 1.30
N LEU A 85 -12.15 -3.89 1.42
CA LEU A 85 -10.80 -3.57 1.89
C LEU A 85 -10.92 -2.71 3.15
N THR A 86 -10.38 -3.19 4.26
CA THR A 86 -10.16 -2.38 5.45
C THR A 86 -8.75 -1.80 5.40
N LEU A 87 -8.64 -0.49 5.64
CA LEU A 87 -7.39 0.19 5.97
C LEU A 87 -7.47 0.71 7.41
N HIS A 88 -6.47 0.41 8.21
CA HIS A 88 -6.35 0.85 9.60
C HIS A 88 -4.96 1.43 9.85
N PHE A 89 -4.86 2.50 10.64
CA PHE A 89 -3.61 3.13 11.02
C PHE A 89 -3.42 3.08 12.53
N PHE A 90 -2.41 2.34 12.96
CA PHE A 90 -2.08 2.14 14.36
C PHE A 90 -0.57 1.96 14.53
N GLY A 91 0.01 2.46 15.62
CA GLY A 91 1.45 2.26 15.91
C GLY A 91 2.40 2.68 14.78
N HIS A 92 2.03 3.69 13.98
CA HIS A 92 2.79 4.14 12.79
C HIS A 92 2.85 3.12 11.64
N VAL A 93 1.94 2.15 11.64
CA VAL A 93 1.79 1.13 10.60
C VAL A 93 0.42 1.29 9.94
N ILE A 94 0.37 1.14 8.62
CA ILE A 94 -0.90 1.03 7.89
C ILE A 94 -1.18 -0.45 7.67
N PHE A 95 -2.27 -0.93 8.24
CA PHE A 95 -2.76 -2.29 8.10
C PHE A 95 -3.81 -2.33 7.01
N ALA A 96 -3.72 -3.32 6.13
CA ALA A 96 -4.63 -3.58 5.04
C ALA A 96 -5.13 -5.03 5.13
N ARG A 97 -6.45 -5.20 5.08
CA ARG A 97 -7.08 -6.53 5.09
C ARG A 97 -8.22 -6.56 4.09
N ALA A 98 -8.24 -7.59 3.24
CA ALA A 98 -9.37 -7.83 2.36
C ALA A 98 -10.27 -8.93 2.93
N PHE A 99 -11.56 -8.84 2.67
CA PHE A 99 -12.51 -9.91 3.00
C PHE A 99 -13.61 -10.01 1.94
N GLY A 100 -13.96 -11.24 1.60
CA GLY A 100 -15.07 -11.58 0.72
C GLY A 100 -16.35 -11.84 1.51
N ARG A 101 -17.50 -11.55 0.89
CA ARG A 101 -18.83 -11.96 1.38
C ARG A 101 -19.35 -13.14 0.56
N GLY A 102 -19.63 -14.26 1.22
CA GLY A 102 -20.17 -15.47 0.58
C GLY A 102 -19.10 -16.28 -0.16
N VAL A 103 -19.54 -17.11 -1.11
CA VAL A 103 -18.63 -17.94 -1.93
C VAL A 103 -17.91 -17.05 -2.94
N THR A 104 -16.64 -16.74 -2.66
CA THR A 104 -15.79 -15.91 -3.54
C THR A 104 -14.79 -16.76 -4.32
N ASP A 105 -14.59 -16.43 -5.60
CA ASP A 105 -13.51 -17.02 -6.40
C ASP A 105 -12.15 -16.52 -5.89
N LYS A 106 -11.33 -17.46 -5.40
CA LYS A 106 -9.99 -17.18 -4.87
C LYS A 106 -9.07 -16.47 -5.87
N SER A 107 -9.21 -16.77 -7.17
CA SER A 107 -8.44 -16.10 -8.23
C SER A 107 -8.80 -14.62 -8.31
N GLN A 108 -10.10 -14.31 -8.26
CA GLN A 108 -10.60 -12.93 -8.24
C GLN A 108 -10.18 -12.19 -6.97
N SER A 109 -10.29 -12.84 -5.80
CA SER A 109 -9.83 -12.27 -4.52
C SER A 109 -8.36 -11.89 -4.58
N SER A 110 -7.51 -12.78 -5.13
CA SER A 110 -6.07 -12.52 -5.28
C SER A 110 -5.81 -11.33 -6.21
N LYS A 111 -6.45 -11.27 -7.37
CA LYS A 111 -6.30 -10.14 -8.31
C LYS A 111 -6.66 -8.80 -7.67
N LEU A 112 -7.78 -8.76 -6.94
CA LEU A 112 -8.22 -7.54 -6.24
C LEU A 112 -7.24 -7.13 -5.14
N CYS A 113 -6.69 -8.10 -4.40
CA CYS A 113 -5.66 -7.84 -3.40
C CYS A 113 -4.37 -7.30 -4.02
N THR A 114 -3.90 -7.86 -5.14
CA THR A 114 -2.75 -7.34 -5.91
C THR A 114 -2.99 -5.91 -6.38
N ILE A 115 -4.17 -5.62 -6.95
CA ILE A 115 -4.55 -4.26 -7.37
C ILE A 115 -4.55 -3.31 -6.18
N ALA A 116 -5.15 -3.71 -5.05
CA ALA A 116 -5.22 -2.91 -3.85
C ALA A 116 -3.82 -2.61 -3.28
N ARG A 117 -2.99 -3.65 -3.13
CA ARG A 117 -1.59 -3.56 -2.69
C ARG A 117 -0.80 -2.56 -3.54
N ASN A 118 -0.79 -2.75 -4.86
CA ASN A 118 -0.03 -1.89 -5.77
C ASN A 118 -0.51 -0.44 -5.71
N PHE A 119 -1.83 -0.22 -5.72
CA PHE A 119 -2.41 1.11 -5.61
C PHE A 119 -2.02 1.81 -4.30
N ILE A 120 -2.08 1.11 -3.16
CA ILE A 120 -1.70 1.67 -1.86
C ILE A 120 -0.21 2.03 -1.86
N PHE A 121 0.65 1.08 -2.27
CA PHE A 121 2.10 1.26 -2.25
C PHE A 121 2.54 2.41 -3.15
N GLU A 122 2.01 2.50 -4.37
CA GLU A 122 2.29 3.61 -5.30
C GLU A 122 1.84 4.97 -4.75
N ASN A 123 0.64 5.03 -4.14
CA ASN A 123 0.14 6.28 -3.59
C ASN A 123 0.93 6.72 -2.36
N LEU A 124 1.38 5.80 -1.52
CA LEU A 124 2.28 6.11 -0.41
C LEU A 124 3.56 6.79 -0.93
N HIS A 125 4.17 6.27 -1.99
CA HIS A 125 5.33 6.91 -2.63
C HIS A 125 5.01 8.29 -3.25
N LYS A 126 3.87 8.43 -3.91
CA LYS A 126 3.44 9.73 -4.49
C LYS A 126 3.21 10.78 -3.40
N ILE A 127 2.55 10.40 -2.31
CA ILE A 127 2.24 11.28 -1.18
C ILE A 127 3.53 11.76 -0.52
N THR A 128 4.46 10.87 -0.23
CA THR A 128 5.71 11.24 0.45
C THR A 128 6.59 12.12 -0.43
N LYS A 129 6.69 11.80 -1.72
CA LYS A 129 7.35 12.66 -2.70
C LYS A 129 6.72 14.05 -2.77
N SER A 130 5.38 14.16 -2.76
CA SER A 130 4.67 15.45 -2.78
C SER A 130 4.92 16.30 -1.53
N LEU A 131 5.25 15.66 -0.42
CA LEU A 131 5.58 16.31 0.85
C LEU A 131 7.08 16.66 0.97
N GLY A 132 7.87 16.43 -0.09
CA GLY A 132 9.32 16.61 -0.05
C GLY A 132 10.04 15.61 0.86
N GLN A 133 9.37 14.51 1.24
CA GLN A 133 9.92 13.50 2.12
C GLN A 133 10.34 12.26 1.32
N SER A 134 11.57 11.81 1.50
CA SER A 134 12.03 10.51 0.99
C SER A 134 11.80 9.43 2.06
N LEU A 135 10.53 9.11 2.32
CA LEU A 135 10.17 7.95 3.15
C LEU A 135 10.19 6.69 2.30
N GLN A 136 10.80 5.64 2.83
CA GLN A 136 10.81 4.32 2.22
C GLN A 136 9.80 3.43 2.94
N PHE A 137 8.95 2.75 2.18
CA PHE A 137 7.98 1.81 2.71
C PHE A 137 8.44 0.39 2.47
N GLU A 138 8.24 -0.45 3.47
CA GLU A 138 8.45 -1.89 3.41
C GLU A 138 7.12 -2.60 3.71
N MET A 139 6.91 -3.75 3.09
CA MET A 139 5.71 -4.55 3.27
C MET A 139 5.98 -5.71 4.24
N TYR A 140 5.04 -5.93 5.14
CA TYR A 140 5.07 -6.98 6.15
C TYR A 140 3.75 -7.75 6.15
N MET A 141 3.75 -9.00 6.60
CA MET A 141 2.53 -9.73 6.95
C MET A 141 2.44 -9.87 8.46
N GLN A 142 1.25 -9.65 9.02
CA GLN A 142 1.02 -9.87 10.45
C GLN A 142 0.69 -11.35 10.72
N CYS A 143 1.24 -11.86 11.82
CA CYS A 143 0.83 -13.12 12.42
C CYS A 143 -0.68 -13.11 12.70
N PRO A 144 -1.44 -14.12 12.24
CA PRO A 144 -2.88 -14.18 12.46
C PRO A 144 -3.27 -14.47 13.92
N ASN A 145 -2.32 -14.97 14.72
CA ASN A 145 -2.52 -15.27 16.14
C ASN A 145 -2.15 -14.08 17.04
N CYS A 146 -1.49 -13.06 16.50
CA CYS A 146 -1.26 -11.81 17.23
C CYS A 146 -2.53 -10.97 17.26
N ASP A 147 -2.63 -10.10 18.26
CA ASP A 147 -3.68 -9.10 18.32
C ASP A 147 -3.66 -8.22 17.06
N ALA A 148 -4.82 -8.12 16.41
CA ALA A 148 -4.96 -7.42 15.15
C ALA A 148 -4.78 -5.88 15.27
N ASP A 149 -4.70 -5.39 16.51
CA ASP A 149 -4.35 -4.01 16.88
C ASP A 149 -2.97 -3.93 17.56
N SER A 150 -2.07 -4.86 17.24
CA SER A 150 -0.67 -4.86 17.72
C SER A 150 0.32 -4.63 16.57
N THR A 151 1.49 -4.09 16.88
CA THR A 151 2.65 -4.04 15.97
C THR A 151 3.57 -5.25 16.12
N GLU A 152 3.16 -6.25 16.89
CA GLU A 152 3.88 -7.52 17.09
C GLU A 152 3.60 -8.53 15.98
N GLY A 153 4.49 -9.52 15.84
CA GLY A 153 4.34 -10.59 14.85
C GLY A 153 4.36 -10.11 13.40
N LEU A 154 5.09 -9.04 13.10
CA LEU A 154 5.25 -8.53 11.74
C LEU A 154 6.43 -9.20 11.04
N PHE A 155 6.16 -9.90 9.95
CA PHE A 155 7.17 -10.57 9.14
C PHE A 155 7.38 -9.85 7.82
N ALA A 156 8.61 -9.42 7.54
CA ALA A 156 8.93 -8.76 6.29
C ALA A 156 8.62 -9.68 5.10
N VAL A 157 7.95 -9.16 4.07
CA VAL A 157 7.61 -9.95 2.87
C VAL A 157 8.84 -10.61 2.22
N PRO A 158 10.00 -9.93 2.09
CA PRO A 158 11.21 -10.58 1.56
C PRO A 158 11.73 -11.76 2.40
N LEU A 159 11.44 -11.80 3.71
CA LEU A 159 11.76 -12.94 4.57
C LEU A 159 10.81 -14.11 4.26
N LEU A 160 9.51 -13.85 4.18
CA LEU A 160 8.49 -14.86 3.88
C LEU A 160 8.66 -15.48 2.48
N GLN A 161 9.17 -14.71 1.52
CA GLN A 161 9.47 -15.21 0.16
C GLN A 161 10.70 -16.15 0.14
N LYS A 162 11.60 -16.04 1.13
CA LYS A 162 12.83 -16.84 1.20
C LYS A 162 12.68 -18.12 2.02
N HIS A 163 11.75 -18.14 2.95
CA HIS A 163 11.59 -19.24 3.90
C HIS A 163 10.19 -19.85 3.79
N GLU A 164 10.10 -21.16 3.71
CA GLU A 164 8.80 -21.87 3.68
C GLU A 164 8.01 -21.66 4.98
N LYS A 165 8.71 -21.56 6.10
CA LYS A 165 8.16 -21.41 7.44
C LYS A 165 8.91 -20.37 8.24
N VAL A 166 8.20 -19.66 9.12
CA VAL A 166 8.76 -18.71 10.07
C VAL A 166 8.20 -18.98 11.47
N VAL A 167 8.98 -18.68 12.50
CA VAL A 167 8.56 -18.81 13.90
C VAL A 167 8.06 -17.45 14.39
N CYS A 168 6.90 -17.46 15.03
CA CYS A 168 6.37 -16.31 15.77
C CYS A 168 6.57 -16.57 17.26
N ASP A 169 7.33 -15.69 17.91
CA ASP A 169 7.61 -15.67 19.35
C ASP A 169 7.18 -14.32 19.98
N SER A 170 6.41 -13.51 19.25
CA SER A 170 6.00 -12.16 19.66
C SER A 170 4.76 -12.14 20.58
N HIS A 171 4.31 -13.29 21.06
CA HIS A 171 3.25 -13.43 22.06
C HIS A 171 3.47 -14.75 22.83
N ASP A 172 2.68 -14.98 23.88
CA ASP A 172 2.91 -16.05 24.86
C ASP A 172 2.98 -17.47 24.26
N ASP A 173 2.35 -17.68 23.10
CA ASP A 173 2.29 -18.97 22.40
C ASP A 173 3.23 -19.01 21.18
N ILE A 174 4.44 -19.51 21.38
CA ILE A 174 5.41 -19.72 20.29
C ILE A 174 4.84 -20.73 19.29
N HIS A 175 4.78 -20.35 18.02
CA HIS A 175 4.25 -21.22 16.97
C HIS A 175 4.92 -20.98 15.63
N THR A 176 4.73 -21.93 14.70
CA THR A 176 5.28 -21.84 13.34
C THR A 176 4.18 -21.50 12.34
N LEU A 177 4.46 -20.55 11.46
CA LEU A 177 3.59 -20.14 10.37
C LEU A 177 4.14 -20.64 9.04
N VAL A 178 3.24 -21.05 8.14
CA VAL A 178 3.59 -21.38 6.75
C VAL A 178 3.55 -20.08 5.93
N SER A 179 4.70 -19.66 5.38
CA SER A 179 4.85 -18.37 4.71
C SER A 179 3.89 -18.22 3.53
N GLN A 180 3.69 -19.28 2.75
CA GLN A 180 2.77 -19.26 1.61
C GLN A 180 1.32 -18.96 2.06
N HIS A 181 0.90 -19.41 3.23
CA HIS A 181 -0.44 -19.11 3.75
C HIS A 181 -0.61 -17.62 4.08
N LEU A 182 0.45 -16.96 4.56
CA LEU A 182 0.43 -15.53 4.83
C LEU A 182 0.42 -14.72 3.54
N LEU A 183 1.22 -15.12 2.55
CA LEU A 183 1.36 -14.41 1.28
C LEU A 183 0.18 -14.64 0.33
N ARG A 184 -0.55 -15.75 0.51
CA ARG A 184 -1.74 -16.11 -0.28
C ARG A 184 -2.69 -14.92 -0.35
N PHE A 185 -3.17 -14.63 -1.56
CA PHE A 185 -3.98 -13.47 -1.96
C PHE A 185 -3.19 -12.18 -2.25
N TRP A 186 -2.23 -11.80 -1.43
CA TRP A 186 -1.53 -10.51 -1.61
C TRP A 186 -0.40 -10.57 -2.63
N PHE A 187 0.15 -11.75 -2.87
CA PHE A 187 1.26 -11.97 -3.79
C PHE A 187 0.94 -13.17 -4.68
N GLU A 188 1.20 -13.03 -5.97
CA GLU A 188 1.08 -14.16 -6.91
C GLU A 188 2.25 -15.14 -6.70
N ASP A 189 2.00 -16.43 -6.93
CA ASP A 189 3.04 -17.45 -6.81
C ASP A 189 4.21 -17.12 -7.76
N GLY A 190 5.40 -16.91 -7.18
CA GLY A 190 6.62 -16.58 -7.93
C GLY A 190 6.92 -15.08 -8.12
N GLU A 191 6.08 -14.19 -7.59
CA GLU A 191 6.36 -12.75 -7.61
C GLU A 191 7.53 -12.42 -6.64
N GLN A 192 8.72 -12.13 -7.19
CA GLN A 192 9.82 -11.58 -6.39
C GLN A 192 9.63 -10.07 -6.25
N THR A 193 9.62 -9.57 -5.01
CA THR A 193 9.55 -8.13 -4.76
C THR A 193 10.89 -7.50 -5.13
N VAL A 194 10.97 -6.79 -6.26
CA VAL A 194 12.15 -5.99 -6.61
C VAL A 194 12.18 -4.75 -5.72
N MET A 195 12.80 -4.87 -4.55
CA MET A 195 13.11 -3.74 -3.69
C MET A 195 14.36 -3.03 -4.25
N GLY A 196 14.17 -2.18 -5.26
CA GLY A 196 15.25 -1.44 -5.90
C GLY A 196 14.80 -0.04 -6.28
N GLY A 197 15.47 0.97 -5.73
CA GLY A 197 15.25 2.37 -6.05
C GLY A 197 15.41 2.63 -7.55
N ILE A 198 14.71 3.66 -8.03
CA ILE A 198 14.88 4.17 -9.39
C ILE A 198 16.29 4.75 -9.50
N GLU A 199 17.25 3.93 -9.89
CA GLU A 199 18.51 4.40 -10.44
C GLU A 199 18.26 4.88 -11.87
N LYS A 200 18.36 6.19 -12.06
CA LYS A 200 18.59 6.78 -13.37
C LYS A 200 19.96 6.32 -13.86
N GLY A 201 20.01 5.70 -15.04
CA GLY A 201 21.28 5.36 -15.67
C GLY A 201 21.09 4.68 -17.01
N LYS A 202 20.91 5.47 -18.07
CA LYS A 202 21.37 5.07 -19.40
C LYS A 202 21.91 6.29 -20.13
N GLU A 203 23.16 6.62 -19.79
CA GLU A 203 24.09 7.11 -20.79
C GLU A 203 24.37 5.96 -21.76
N SER A 204 24.26 6.25 -23.05
CA SER A 204 24.97 5.53 -24.09
C SER A 204 25.23 6.51 -25.22
N SER A 205 26.48 6.99 -25.24
CA SER A 205 27.31 7.25 -26.43
C SER A 205 27.28 6.01 -27.35
N VAL A 206 27.53 5.97 -28.67
CA VAL A 206 28.33 6.68 -29.70
C VAL A 206 27.62 6.32 -31.04
N SER A 207 27.57 7.15 -32.09
CA SER A 207 28.49 6.99 -33.24
C SER A 207 28.26 8.03 -34.33
N GLU A 208 29.40 8.54 -34.81
CA GLU A 208 29.60 9.31 -36.03
C GLU A 208 29.15 8.51 -37.26
N GLN A 209 28.52 9.20 -38.20
CA GLN A 209 28.77 9.01 -39.64
C GLN A 209 28.43 10.32 -40.34
N GLY A 210 29.41 10.83 -41.09
CA GLY A 210 29.41 12.13 -41.72
C GLY A 210 28.78 12.16 -43.11
N GLU A 211 28.65 13.39 -43.59
CA GLU A 211 28.46 13.91 -44.96
C GLU A 211 27.75 15.26 -44.73
N GLY A 212 28.21 16.44 -45.12
CA GLY A 212 29.23 16.93 -46.01
C GLY A 212 28.88 18.41 -46.27
N VAL A 213 29.79 19.13 -46.91
CA VAL A 213 29.52 20.39 -47.64
C VAL A 213 29.54 21.71 -46.83
N SER A 214 30.78 22.23 -46.78
CA SER A 214 31.26 23.58 -47.17
C SER A 214 30.64 24.89 -46.64
N VAL A 215 31.53 25.62 -45.96
CA VAL A 215 31.98 27.03 -46.21
C VAL A 215 30.92 28.12 -46.31
N ASP A 216 30.92 29.05 -45.35
CA ASP A 216 31.28 30.45 -45.66
C ASP A 216 31.72 31.26 -44.43
N ARG A 217 32.69 32.13 -44.69
CA ARG A 217 33.35 33.10 -43.80
C ARG A 217 32.53 34.41 -43.73
N GLU A 218 32.98 35.31 -42.85
CA GLU A 218 32.62 36.75 -42.72
C GLU A 218 31.38 37.02 -41.84
N SER A 219 31.30 37.99 -40.93
CA SER A 219 32.11 39.14 -40.50
C SER A 219 31.61 39.56 -39.10
N SER A 220 32.49 39.79 -38.12
CA SER A 220 32.84 41.09 -37.51
C SER A 220 31.70 41.99 -36.97
N SER A 221 31.98 42.53 -35.77
CA SER A 221 31.43 43.76 -35.14
C SER A 221 30.02 43.64 -34.51
N SER A 222 29.65 44.28 -33.39
CA SER A 222 30.35 45.11 -32.41
C SER A 222 29.43 45.27 -31.19
N ILE A 223 30.07 45.52 -30.06
CA ILE A 223 29.53 46.10 -28.83
C ILE A 223 28.80 47.42 -29.13
N LYS A 224 27.66 47.67 -28.45
CA LYS A 224 27.36 49.00 -27.87
C LYS A 224 26.28 48.92 -26.77
N ASN A 225 26.65 49.49 -25.63
CA ASN A 225 25.79 49.84 -24.50
C ASN A 225 24.78 50.93 -24.88
N GLY A 226 23.64 50.89 -24.21
CA GLY A 226 22.63 51.94 -24.06
C GLY A 226 21.67 51.53 -22.98
#